data_AF-A0A1G0LII1-F1
#
_entry.id   AF-A0A1G0LII1-F1
#
_cell.length_a   1.000
_cell.length_b   1.000
_cell.length_c   1.000
_cell.angle_alpha   90.00
_cell.angle_beta   90.00
_cell.angle_gamma   90.00
#
_symmetry.space_group_name_H-M   'P 1'
#
loop_
_entity.id
_entity.type
_entity.pdbx_description
1 polymer ?
#
loop_
_entity_poly.entity_id
_entity_poly.type
_entity_poly.pdbx_seq_one_letter_code
_entity_poly.pdbx_strand_id
1 'polypeptide(L)'
;MTIKRGNVVSHSGATQWGAGKVIEVTEMRATIQFSDGIVRKIVSSHYGVLLPANPSSFVPIAEGIPVVKVRAAAKRVKKAAA
;
A
#
# COMPACT_ATOMS: atom_id res chain seq x y z
N MET A 1 2.00 -7.46 -14.20
CA MET A 1 1.84 -6.00 -14.03
C MET A 1 3.03 -5.45 -13.26
N THR A 2 3.62 -4.33 -13.67
CA THR A 2 4.72 -3.67 -12.94
C THR A 2 4.15 -2.61 -12.00
N ILE A 3 4.23 -2.83 -10.69
CA ILE A 3 3.83 -1.84 -9.68
C ILE A 3 4.96 -0.83 -9.48
N LYS A 4 4.68 0.46 -9.71
CA LYS A 4 5.61 1.57 -9.44
C LYS A 4 4.91 2.62 -8.59
N ARG A 5 5.70 3.41 -7.86
CA ARG A 5 5.19 4.59 -7.14
C ARG A 5 4.50 5.53 -8.13
N GLY A 6 3.34 6.05 -7.76
CA GLY A 6 2.50 6.91 -8.58
C GLY A 6 1.49 6.17 -9.46
N ASN A 7 1.65 4.86 -9.68
CA ASN A 7 0.64 4.09 -10.42
C ASN A 7 -0.70 4.11 -9.68
N VAL A 8 -1.78 4.12 -10.45
CA VAL A 8 -3.14 4.00 -9.95
C VAL A 8 -3.66 2.60 -10.26
N VAL A 9 -4.15 1.92 -9.23
CA VAL A 9 -4.60 0.52 -9.29
C VAL A 9 -5.94 0.35 -8.59
N SER A 10 -6.65 -0.74 -8.87
CA SER A 10 -7.84 -1.17 -8.15
C SER A 10 -7.66 -2.62 -7.68
N HIS A 11 -8.47 -3.05 -6.72
CA HIS A 11 -8.43 -4.41 -6.20
C HIS A 11 -9.62 -5.23 -6.72
N SER A 12 -9.36 -6.37 -7.36
CA SER A 12 -10.40 -7.18 -8.03
C SER A 12 -11.43 -7.75 -7.04
N GLY A 13 -11.01 -8.18 -5.85
CA GLY A 13 -11.89 -8.72 -4.81
C GLY A 13 -12.45 -7.69 -3.82
N ALA A 14 -12.12 -6.41 -3.98
CA ALA A 14 -12.49 -5.36 -3.02
C ALA A 14 -12.83 -4.06 -3.75
N THR A 15 -13.82 -4.12 -4.63
CA THR A 15 -14.29 -3.00 -5.46
C THR A 15 -14.64 -1.76 -4.64
N GLN A 16 -15.13 -1.95 -3.41
CA GLN A 16 -15.43 -0.91 -2.43
C GLN A 16 -14.23 -0.04 -2.01
N TRP A 17 -12.99 -0.50 -2.18
CA TRP A 17 -11.81 0.32 -1.91
C TRP A 17 -11.62 1.41 -2.98
N GLY A 18 -12.22 1.22 -4.16
CA GLY A 18 -12.08 2.11 -5.30
C GLY A 18 -10.69 2.06 -5.93
N ALA A 19 -10.32 3.15 -6.61
CA ALA A 19 -8.98 3.35 -7.12
C ALA A 19 -8.00 3.68 -5.99
N GLY A 20 -6.75 3.29 -6.13
CA GLY A 20 -5.71 3.55 -5.14
C GLY A 20 -4.40 3.94 -5.78
N LYS A 21 -3.75 4.95 -5.20
CA LYS A 21 -2.45 5.43 -5.64
C LYS A 21 -1.34 4.73 -4.86
N VAL A 22 -0.39 4.15 -5.58
CA VAL A 22 0.79 3.53 -4.99
C VAL A 22 1.71 4.63 -4.46
N ILE A 23 1.88 4.70 -3.14
CA ILE A 23 2.70 5.74 -2.50
C ILE A 23 4.13 5.26 -2.21
N GLU A 24 4.33 3.95 -2.05
CA GLU A 24 5.63 3.34 -1.78
C GLU A 24 5.68 1.92 -2.37
N VAL A 25 6.84 1.51 -2.87
CA VAL A 25 7.11 0.13 -3.32
C VAL A 25 8.43 -0.32 -2.73
N THR A 26 8.42 -1.47 -2.07
CA THR A 26 9.62 -2.19 -1.64
C THR A 26 9.66 -3.55 -2.32
N GLU A 27 10.77 -4.29 -2.16
CA GLU A 27 10.91 -5.64 -2.73
C GLU A 27 9.79 -6.60 -2.30
N MET A 28 9.26 -6.42 -1.09
CA MET A 28 8.27 -7.34 -0.51
C MET A 28 6.83 -6.85 -0.63
N ARG A 29 6.57 -5.56 -0.85
CA ARG A 29 5.21 -5.00 -0.80
C ARG A 29 5.08 -3.62 -1.43
N ALA A 30 3.85 -3.26 -1.76
CA ALA A 30 3.43 -1.91 -2.12
C ALA A 30 2.54 -1.34 -1.02
N THR A 31 2.75 -0.07 -0.69
CA THR A 31 1.84 0.72 0.14
C THR A 31 0.96 1.55 -0.78
N ILE A 32 -0.36 1.41 -0.64
CA ILE A 32 -1.36 1.99 -1.55
C ILE A 32 -2.37 2.75 -0.72
N GLN A 33 -2.61 4.02 -1.07
CA GLN A 33 -3.71 4.81 -0.52
C GLN A 33 -4.92 4.65 -1.45
N PHE A 34 -5.99 4.02 -0.95
CA PHE A 34 -7.22 3.83 -1.69
C PHE A 34 -8.18 5.02 -1.51
N SER A 35 -9.09 5.20 -2.47
CA SER A 35 -10.13 6.25 -2.45
C SER A 35 -11.12 6.08 -1.30
N ASP A 36 -11.14 4.93 -0.62
CA ASP A 36 -11.86 4.73 0.64
C ASP A 36 -11.18 5.40 1.85
N GLY A 37 -10.03 6.05 1.64
CA GLY A 37 -9.27 6.78 2.66
C GLY A 37 -8.31 5.91 3.45
N ILE A 38 -8.28 4.60 3.20
CA ILE A 38 -7.46 3.68 3.96
C ILE A 38 -6.18 3.34 3.18
N VAL A 39 -5.05 3.44 3.88
CA VAL A 39 -3.75 3.01 3.37
C VAL A 39 -3.57 1.53 3.66
N ARG A 40 -3.36 0.72 2.62
CA ARG A 40 -3.16 -0.73 2.73
C ARG A 40 -1.79 -1.14 2.19
N LYS A 41 -1.22 -2.17 2.81
CA LYS A 41 0.05 -2.78 2.40
C LYS A 41 -0.26 -4.09 1.71
N ILE A 42 0.05 -4.18 0.42
CA ILE A 42 -0.16 -5.38 -0.38
C ILE A 42 1.20 -6.02 -0.63
N VAL A 43 1.38 -7.27 -0.17
CA VAL A 43 2.61 -8.01 -0.40
C VAL A 43 2.74 -8.39 -1.88
N SER A 44 3.98 -8.52 -2.37
CA SER A 44 4.26 -8.76 -3.79
C SER A 44 3.62 -10.05 -4.32
N SER A 45 3.50 -11.09 -3.47
CA SER A 45 2.79 -12.34 -3.79
C SER A 45 1.30 -12.15 -4.09
N HIS A 46 0.71 -11.03 -3.66
CA HIS A 46 -0.71 -10.70 -3.86
C HIS A 46 -0.90 -9.60 -4.92
N TYR A 47 0.09 -9.31 -5.76
CA TYR A 47 -0.10 -8.35 -6.85
C TYR A 47 -1.03 -8.86 -7.97
N GLY A 48 -1.30 -10.17 -8.03
CA GLY A 48 -2.22 -10.75 -9.01
C GLY A 48 -3.67 -10.28 -8.87
N VAL A 49 -4.07 -9.78 -7.70
CA VAL A 49 -5.42 -9.24 -7.46
C VAL A 49 -5.51 -7.73 -7.68
N LEU A 50 -4.40 -7.08 -8.04
CA LEU A 50 -4.38 -5.67 -8.39
C LEU A 50 -4.55 -5.51 -9.91
N LEU A 51 -5.43 -4.60 -10.30
CA LEU A 51 -5.70 -4.25 -11.69
C LEU A 51 -5.25 -2.82 -11.95
N PRO A 52 -4.74 -2.49 -13.15
CA PRO A 52 -4.52 -1.10 -13.54
C PRO A 52 -5.84 -0.32 -13.48
N ALA A 53 -5.81 0.89 -12.93
CA ALA A 53 -6.97 1.77 -12.88
C ALA A 53 -6.65 3.11 -13.55
N ASN A 54 -7.69 3.81 -14.02
CA ASN A 54 -7.53 5.10 -14.68
C ASN A 54 -6.99 6.13 -13.66
N PRO A 55 -5.90 6.86 -13.95
CA PRO A 55 -5.38 7.88 -13.04
C PRO A 55 -6.41 8.94 -12.62
N SER A 56 -7.37 9.26 -13.50
CA SER A 56 -8.44 10.23 -13.25
C SER A 56 -9.53 9.71 -12.30
N SER A 57 -9.54 8.40 -12.00
CA SER A 57 -10.48 7.78 -11.06
C SER A 57 -10.02 7.83 -9.60
N PHE A 58 -8.76 8.19 -9.37
CA PHE A 58 -8.25 8.39 -8.02
C PHE A 58 -8.65 9.78 -7.52
N VAL A 59 -9.42 9.81 -6.43
CA VAL A 59 -9.79 11.05 -5.75
C VAL A 59 -8.91 11.16 -4.51
N PRO A 60 -7.95 12.10 -4.47
CA PRO A 60 -7.12 12.31 -3.29
C PRO A 60 -8.02 12.77 -2.14
N ILE A 61 -8.02 12.02 -1.05
CA ILE A 61 -8.61 12.51 0.20
C ILE A 61 -7.57 13.43 0.83
N ALA A 62 -7.94 14.69 1.03
CA ALA A 62 -7.07 15.72 1.61
C ALA A 62 -6.43 15.20 2.91
N GLU A 63 -5.09 15.22 2.96
CA GLU A 63 -4.29 14.74 4.09
C GLU A 63 -4.56 15.56 5.35
N GLY A 64 -5.53 15.13 6.15
CA GLY A 64 -5.88 15.75 7.42
C GLY A 64 -5.31 15.06 8.67
N ILE A 65 -4.61 13.92 8.54
CA ILE A 65 -3.98 13.26 9.70
C ILE A 65 -2.64 12.66 9.23
N PRO A 66 -1.48 13.17 9.69
CA PRO A 66 -0.24 12.44 9.53
C PRO A 66 -0.39 11.12 10.26
N VAL A 67 -0.53 10.01 9.52
CA VAL A 67 -0.43 8.68 10.11
C VAL A 67 0.98 8.58 10.66
N VAL A 68 1.09 8.82 11.97
CA VAL A 68 2.31 8.70 12.75
C VAL A 68 2.91 7.37 12.37
N LYS A 69 4.05 7.42 11.68
CA LYS A 69 4.90 6.26 11.44
C LYS A 69 5.32 5.74 12.80
N VAL A 70 4.52 4.84 13.38
CA VAL A 70 5.01 3.95 14.42
C VAL A 70 5.97 3.01 13.71
N ARG A 71 7.23 3.45 13.60
CA ARG A 71 8.37 2.57 13.42
C ARG A 71 8.29 1.60 14.60
N ALA A 72 7.71 0.42 14.38
CA ALA A 72 7.98 -0.70 15.26
C ALA A 72 9.48 -0.96 15.12
N ALA A 73 10.25 -0.52 16.12
CA ALA A 73 11.64 -0.90 16.25
C ALA A 73 11.67 -2.43 16.27
N ALA A 74 12.35 -3.03 15.29
CA ALA A 74 12.67 -4.45 15.36
C ALA A 74 13.41 -4.68 16.68
N LYS A 75 12.79 -5.39 17.63
CA LYS A 75 13.52 -5.89 18.80
C LYS A 75 14.54 -6.90 18.29
N ARG A 76 15.76 -6.42 18.05
CA ARG A 76 16.97 -7.24 18.13
C ARG A 76 17.00 -7.82 19.53
N VAL A 77 16.75 -9.10 19.68
CA VAL A 77 17.33 -9.85 20.80
C VAL A 77 18.34 -10.81 20.17
N LYS A 78 19.58 -10.33 20.07
CA LYS A 78 20.73 -11.23 20.16
C LYS A 78 20.92 -11.52 21.64
N LYS A 79 20.89 -12.80 22.04
CA LYS A 79 22.00 -13.37 22.81
C LYS A 79 22.06 -14.87 22.60
N ALA A 80 23.28 -15.33 22.34
CA ALA A 80 23.67 -16.72 22.22
C ALA A 80 23.80 -17.39 23.60
N ALA A 81 23.63 -18.71 23.59
CA ALA A 81 24.23 -19.77 24.43
C ALA A 81 24.21 -19.64 25.96
N ALA A 82 23.61 -20.65 26.59
CA ALA A 82 24.23 -21.49 27.61
C ALA A 82 23.63 -22.90 27.49
#